data_AF-A0A1X2I3F3-F1
#
_entry.id   AF-A0A1X2I3F3-F1
#
_cell.length_a   1.000
_cell.length_b   1.000
_cell.length_c   1.000
_cell.angle_alpha   90.00
_cell.angle_beta   90.00
_cell.angle_gamma   90.00
#
_symmetry.space_group_name_H-M   'P 1'
#
loop_
_entity.id
_entity.type
_entity.pdbx_description
1 polymer ?
#
loop_
_entity_poly.entity_id
_entity_poly.type
_entity_poly.pdbx_seq_one_letter_code
_entity_poly.pdbx_strand_id
1 'polypeptide(L)'
;MMMRKKELASVDAFPDGFFFMRCKQQSMAVDVNGGAMTNDATMIIWPQKLVDSINQLWMHEDGFLINKKSGLVIDIRGGDIKKDKLLIQYARKPGLAHNQRWKYKDGFIFPQAAPHLVVDIRGGDYKETNGLFLNSKDINSRTQQWLIQPFENEKSKDELSLLRPSPHIRTSSFARPEELCDSYRMVYIEKKQDPSLNELTGAAAFKALKDYIARQKESQQPILTPNARDSIQQLARNEIQILCQGQHEIRQLIHAAEQSALSYFAREYEG
;
A
#
# COMPACT_ATOMS: atom_id res chain seq x y z
N MET A 1 21.82 36.83 12.36
CA MET A 1 20.34 36.80 12.40
C MET A 1 19.90 35.37 12.08
N MET A 2 19.42 34.67 13.11
CA MET A 2 19.24 33.22 13.14
C MET A 2 17.93 32.84 12.44
N MET A 3 17.97 32.13 11.31
CA MET A 3 16.77 31.47 10.78
C MET A 3 16.41 30.32 11.70
N ARG A 4 15.27 30.42 12.40
CA ARG A 4 14.70 29.32 13.18
C ARG A 4 14.40 28.16 12.23
N LYS A 5 15.01 26.99 12.47
CA LYS A 5 14.58 25.72 11.88
C LYS A 5 13.08 25.57 12.17
N LYS A 6 12.25 25.66 11.14
CA LYS A 6 10.88 25.18 11.21
C LYS A 6 11.00 23.66 11.32
N GLU A 7 10.98 23.11 12.53
CA GLU A 7 10.79 21.68 12.72
C GLU A 7 9.43 21.35 12.10
N LEU A 8 9.43 20.69 10.94
CA LEU A 8 8.21 20.16 10.35
C LEU A 8 7.61 19.19 11.37
N ALA A 9 6.44 19.54 11.90
CA ALA A 9 5.71 18.76 12.88
C ALA A 9 5.43 17.36 12.33
N SER A 10 5.59 16.33 13.17
CA SER A 10 5.20 14.97 12.79
C SER A 10 3.68 14.83 12.76
N VAL A 11 3.17 13.91 11.95
CA VAL A 11 1.75 13.60 11.79
C VAL A 11 1.41 12.18 12.26
N ASP A 12 0.13 11.96 12.58
CA ASP A 12 -0.38 10.68 13.14
C ASP A 12 -0.91 9.70 12.07
N ALA A 13 -0.76 10.05 10.80
CA ALA A 13 -1.09 9.21 9.64
C ALA A 13 -0.05 9.42 8.54
N PHE A 14 0.02 8.51 7.56
CA PHE A 14 0.82 8.80 6.36
C PHE A 14 0.19 9.99 5.60
N PRO A 15 0.94 11.09 5.37
CA PRO A 15 0.43 12.24 4.65
C PRO A 15 0.33 11.95 3.15
N ASP A 16 -0.44 12.78 2.46
CA ASP A 16 -0.33 12.90 1.01
C ASP A 16 1.06 13.47 0.66
N GLY A 17 1.72 12.93 -0.36
CA GLY A 17 3.05 13.37 -0.80
C GLY A 17 4.22 12.66 -0.14
N PHE A 18 5.42 13.26 -0.24
CA PHE A 18 6.65 12.67 0.29
C PHE A 18 6.81 12.96 1.78
N PHE A 19 7.40 12.02 2.51
CA PHE A 19 7.72 12.16 3.92
C PHE A 19 8.96 11.36 4.29
N PHE A 20 9.53 11.69 5.44
CA PHE A 20 10.50 10.86 6.13
C PHE A 20 9.78 9.97 7.16
N MET A 21 10.22 8.73 7.28
CA MET A 21 9.93 7.88 8.44
C MET A 21 11.12 7.93 9.37
N ARG A 22 10.97 8.58 10.53
CA ARG A 22 12.08 8.87 11.45
C ARG A 22 12.00 8.03 12.70
N CYS A 23 13.15 7.68 13.28
CA CYS A 23 13.21 7.16 14.63
C CYS A 23 12.69 8.23 15.61
N LYS A 24 11.79 7.87 16.52
CA LYS A 24 11.24 8.84 17.50
C LYS A 24 12.29 9.35 18.49
N GLN A 25 13.30 8.55 18.79
CA GLN A 25 14.31 8.83 19.83
C GLN A 25 15.65 9.33 19.28
N GLN A 26 15.86 9.30 17.96
CA GLN A 26 17.15 9.61 17.34
C GLN A 26 16.97 10.33 16.00
N SER A 27 18.00 11.07 15.59
CA SER A 27 18.04 11.78 14.30
C SER A 27 18.33 10.86 13.10
N MET A 28 17.67 9.70 13.08
CA MET A 28 17.82 8.66 12.07
C MET A 28 16.51 8.50 11.29
N ALA A 29 16.61 8.12 10.01
CA ALA A 29 15.48 7.88 9.12
C ALA A 29 15.60 6.51 8.44
N VAL A 30 14.45 5.97 8.02
CA VAL A 30 14.39 4.78 7.18
C VAL A 30 15.03 5.08 5.82
N ASP A 31 15.99 4.25 5.43
CA ASP A 31 16.86 4.45 4.27
C ASP A 31 17.00 3.12 3.50
N VAL A 32 17.02 3.21 2.17
CA VAL A 32 17.40 2.07 1.32
C VAL A 32 18.92 1.96 1.29
N ASN A 33 19.48 0.85 1.79
CA ASN A 33 20.93 0.67 1.91
C ASN A 33 21.67 0.97 0.59
N GLY A 34 22.68 1.84 0.65
CA GLY A 34 23.45 2.33 -0.50
C GLY A 34 22.64 3.13 -1.53
N GLY A 35 21.37 3.45 -1.24
CA GLY A 35 20.43 4.02 -2.19
C GLY A 35 20.24 3.15 -3.43
N ALA A 36 20.30 1.83 -3.26
CA ALA A 36 20.12 0.86 -4.35
C ALA A 36 18.74 1.00 -5.01
N MET A 37 18.66 0.66 -6.30
CA MET A 37 17.40 0.71 -7.08
C MET A 37 16.93 -0.69 -7.51
N THR A 38 17.54 -1.73 -6.97
CA THR A 38 17.22 -3.13 -7.28
C THR A 38 16.36 -3.75 -6.19
N ASN A 39 15.61 -4.78 -6.57
CA ASN A 39 14.92 -5.67 -5.64
C ASN A 39 15.88 -6.26 -4.61
N ASP A 40 15.33 -6.62 -3.44
CA ASP A 40 16.03 -7.29 -2.34
C ASP A 40 17.10 -6.44 -1.63
N ALA A 41 17.24 -5.16 -2.00
CA ALA A 41 18.04 -4.23 -1.22
C ALA A 41 17.43 -4.03 0.17
N THR A 42 18.27 -4.07 1.20
CA THR A 42 17.84 -4.06 2.61
C THR A 42 17.40 -2.67 3.06
N MET A 43 16.32 -2.60 3.84
CA MET A 43 15.92 -1.38 4.53
C MET A 43 16.73 -1.24 5.82
N ILE A 44 17.30 -0.06 6.05
CA ILE A 44 18.13 0.25 7.21
C ILE A 44 17.67 1.56 7.87
N ILE A 45 18.27 1.89 9.00
CA ILE A 45 18.32 3.28 9.48
C ILE A 45 19.64 3.95 9.11
N TRP A 46 19.58 5.25 8.79
CA TRP A 46 20.72 6.11 8.52
C TRP A 46 20.46 7.52 9.06
N PRO A 47 21.49 8.33 9.40
CA PRO A 47 21.28 9.72 9.77
C PRO A 47 20.41 10.45 8.74
N GLN A 48 19.44 11.23 9.20
CA GLN A 48 18.56 11.94 8.28
C GLN A 48 19.36 12.91 7.41
N LYS A 49 19.30 12.71 6.10
CA LYS A 49 19.98 13.54 5.12
C LYS A 49 19.14 14.80 4.85
N LEU A 50 19.81 15.95 4.79
CA LEU A 50 19.20 17.22 4.37
C LEU A 50 19.40 17.50 2.88
N VAL A 51 20.36 16.83 2.26
CA VAL A 51 20.71 16.92 0.83
C VAL A 51 20.86 15.49 0.31
N ASP A 52 20.47 15.25 -0.95
CA ASP A 52 20.47 13.91 -1.55
C ASP A 52 19.75 12.85 -0.69
N SER A 53 18.62 13.25 -0.12
CA SER A 53 17.81 12.44 0.79
C SER A 53 16.77 11.58 0.07
N ILE A 54 16.81 11.50 -1.27
CA ILE A 54 15.75 10.85 -2.06
C ILE A 54 15.62 9.35 -1.78
N ASN A 55 16.66 8.69 -1.27
CA ASN A 55 16.60 7.29 -0.82
C ASN A 55 15.99 7.12 0.59
N GLN A 56 15.69 8.23 1.29
CA GLN A 56 15.03 8.30 2.60
C GLN A 56 13.62 8.91 2.51
N LEU A 57 13.18 9.29 1.31
CA LEU A 57 11.86 9.85 1.07
C LEU A 57 10.89 8.76 0.61
N TRP A 58 9.73 8.76 1.26
CA TRP A 58 8.70 7.76 1.08
C TRP A 58 7.40 8.44 0.70
N MET A 59 6.59 7.75 -0.10
CA MET A 59 5.21 8.11 -0.37
C MET A 59 4.34 6.93 0.01
N HIS A 60 3.14 7.21 0.49
CA HIS A 60 2.16 6.19 0.82
C HIS A 60 1.05 6.21 -0.23
N GLU A 61 0.88 5.11 -0.94
CA GLU A 61 -0.19 4.93 -1.92
C GLU A 61 -0.78 3.54 -1.71
N ASP A 62 -2.06 3.46 -1.35
CA ASP A 62 -2.79 2.20 -1.15
C ASP A 62 -2.17 1.24 -0.12
N GLY A 63 -1.50 1.73 0.92
CA GLY A 63 -0.76 0.84 1.84
C GLY A 63 0.64 0.50 1.35
N PHE A 64 1.03 0.81 0.12
CA PHE A 64 2.43 0.70 -0.30
C PHE A 64 3.22 1.89 0.21
N LEU A 65 4.38 1.61 0.79
CA LEU A 65 5.39 2.62 1.10
C LEU A 65 6.42 2.62 -0.03
N ILE A 66 6.31 3.58 -0.93
CA ILE A 66 7.09 3.69 -2.16
C ILE A 66 8.30 4.60 -1.91
N ASN A 67 9.49 4.12 -2.24
CA ASN A 67 10.70 4.93 -2.16
C ASN A 67 10.78 5.91 -3.34
N LYS A 68 11.12 7.18 -3.07
CA LYS A 68 11.22 8.22 -4.10
C LYS A 68 12.31 7.94 -5.13
N LYS A 69 13.47 7.39 -4.71
CA LYS A 69 14.61 7.15 -5.60
C LYS A 69 14.37 5.97 -6.54
N SER A 70 13.90 4.84 -6.00
CA SER A 70 13.80 3.59 -6.77
C SER A 70 12.42 3.34 -7.38
N GLY A 71 11.36 3.94 -6.83
CA GLY A 71 9.98 3.60 -7.17
C GLY A 71 9.53 2.22 -6.66
N LEU A 72 10.40 1.50 -5.94
CA LEU A 72 10.11 0.21 -5.31
C LEU A 72 9.42 0.41 -3.96
N VAL A 73 8.79 -0.65 -3.46
CA VAL A 73 8.00 -0.61 -2.22
C VAL A 73 8.69 -1.37 -1.09
N ILE A 74 8.43 -1.00 0.17
CA ILE A 74 8.84 -1.81 1.32
C ILE A 74 8.13 -3.16 1.30
N ASP A 75 8.90 -4.24 1.39
CA ASP A 75 8.47 -5.63 1.30
C ASP A 75 9.05 -6.45 2.46
N ILE A 76 8.22 -7.32 3.04
CA ILE A 76 8.67 -8.34 4.00
C ILE A 76 9.31 -9.48 3.22
N ARG A 77 10.64 -9.64 3.37
CA ARG A 77 11.45 -10.57 2.60
C ARG A 77 10.92 -12.00 2.66
N GLY A 78 10.74 -12.60 1.48
CA GLY A 78 10.20 -13.96 1.34
C GLY A 78 8.67 -14.06 1.46
N GLY A 79 7.96 -12.96 1.70
CA GLY A 79 6.49 -12.89 1.64
C GLY A 79 5.74 -13.41 2.88
N ASP A 80 6.39 -14.18 3.74
CA ASP A 80 5.79 -14.74 4.95
C ASP A 80 5.78 -13.70 6.09
N ILE A 81 4.59 -13.30 6.54
CA ILE A 81 4.40 -12.21 7.53
C ILE A 81 4.55 -12.79 8.94
N LYS A 82 5.80 -12.95 9.39
CA LYS A 82 6.16 -13.48 10.71
C LYS A 82 7.26 -12.66 11.36
N LYS A 83 7.43 -12.83 12.67
CA LYS A 83 8.55 -12.27 13.43
C LYS A 83 9.90 -12.65 12.80
N ASP A 84 10.90 -11.79 12.99
CA ASP A 84 12.31 -11.94 12.61
C ASP A 84 12.59 -11.83 11.10
N LYS A 85 11.56 -11.52 10.30
CA LYS A 85 11.69 -11.27 8.85
C LYS A 85 12.29 -9.91 8.57
N LEU A 86 13.29 -9.87 7.67
CA LEU A 86 13.90 -8.63 7.22
C LEU A 86 12.98 -7.84 6.30
N LEU A 87 13.11 -6.52 6.35
CA LEU A 87 12.48 -5.63 5.39
C LEU A 87 13.46 -5.27 4.29
N ILE A 88 12.98 -5.32 3.06
CA ILE A 88 13.70 -5.01 1.84
C ILE A 88 12.84 -4.06 1.00
N GLN A 89 13.39 -3.55 -0.10
CA GLN A 89 12.56 -3.03 -1.18
C GLN A 89 12.35 -4.10 -2.26
N TYR A 90 11.20 -4.06 -2.91
CA TYR A 90 10.87 -4.93 -4.02
C TYR A 90 9.91 -4.25 -4.98
N ALA A 91 9.81 -4.76 -6.21
CA ALA A 91 8.79 -4.35 -7.16
C ALA A 91 7.39 -4.51 -6.54
N ARG A 92 6.50 -3.54 -6.80
CA ARG A 92 5.10 -3.60 -6.37
C ARG A 92 4.49 -4.88 -6.94
N LYS A 93 4.01 -5.76 -6.06
CA LYS A 93 3.34 -7.00 -6.45
C LYS A 93 1.90 -6.70 -6.81
N PRO A 94 1.34 -7.37 -7.83
CA PRO A 94 -0.06 -7.22 -8.12
C PRO A 94 -0.93 -7.86 -7.03
N GLY A 95 -2.21 -7.54 -7.01
CA GLY A 95 -3.15 -8.22 -6.13
C GLY A 95 -3.24 -7.63 -4.71
N LEU A 96 -3.50 -8.52 -3.76
CA LEU A 96 -3.57 -8.20 -2.33
C LEU A 96 -2.22 -7.73 -1.77
N ALA A 97 -1.11 -8.29 -2.27
CA ALA A 97 0.26 -7.95 -1.88
C ALA A 97 0.46 -7.76 -0.36
N HIS A 98 -0.12 -8.64 0.47
CA HIS A 98 -0.21 -8.44 1.93
C HIS A 98 1.14 -8.15 2.61
N ASN A 99 2.23 -8.67 2.06
CA ASN A 99 3.59 -8.48 2.56
C ASN A 99 4.22 -7.12 2.17
N GLN A 100 3.47 -6.26 1.47
CA GLN A 100 3.85 -4.92 1.01
C GLN A 100 2.82 -3.85 1.38
N ARG A 101 1.78 -4.21 2.15
CA ARG A 101 0.72 -3.29 2.61
C ARG A 101 0.97 -2.91 4.06
N TRP A 102 1.11 -1.63 4.33
CA TRP A 102 1.53 -1.05 5.59
C TRP A 102 0.49 -0.05 6.10
N LYS A 103 0.40 0.06 7.42
CA LYS A 103 -0.38 1.08 8.13
C LYS A 103 0.51 1.72 9.19
N TYR A 104 0.16 2.95 9.56
CA TYR A 104 0.80 3.68 10.65
C TYR A 104 -0.25 4.14 11.66
N LYS A 105 -0.01 3.87 12.94
CA LYS A 105 -0.87 4.29 14.05
C LYS A 105 -0.09 4.27 15.36
N ASP A 106 -0.28 5.28 16.21
CA ASP A 106 0.31 5.38 17.55
C ASP A 106 1.85 5.24 17.56
N GLY A 107 2.52 5.77 16.53
CA GLY A 107 3.97 5.66 16.37
C GLY A 107 4.47 4.32 15.82
N PHE A 108 3.59 3.36 15.52
CA PHE A 108 3.97 2.05 14.98
C PHE A 108 3.66 1.97 13.49
N ILE A 109 4.61 1.44 12.72
CA ILE A 109 4.41 1.01 11.33
C ILE A 109 4.22 -0.50 11.34
N PHE A 110 3.16 -1.01 10.71
CA PHE A 110 2.81 -2.44 10.75
C PHE A 110 2.17 -2.92 9.45
N PRO A 111 2.31 -4.22 9.09
CA PRO A 111 1.61 -4.78 7.95
C PRO A 111 0.10 -4.79 8.20
N GLN A 112 -0.69 -4.39 7.20
CA GLN A 112 -2.16 -4.36 7.28
C GLN A 112 -2.75 -5.73 7.68
N ALA A 113 -2.14 -6.82 7.20
CA ALA A 113 -2.60 -8.18 7.48
C ALA A 113 -2.21 -8.71 8.87
N ALA A 114 -1.27 -8.08 9.59
CA ALA A 114 -0.83 -8.54 10.91
C ALA A 114 -0.46 -7.37 11.85
N PRO A 115 -1.46 -6.63 12.40
CA PRO A 115 -1.22 -5.46 13.25
C PRO A 115 -0.51 -5.72 14.59
N HIS A 116 -0.35 -6.98 14.98
CA HIS A 116 0.40 -7.40 16.17
C HIS A 116 1.91 -7.46 15.93
N LEU A 117 2.35 -7.35 14.67
CA LEU A 117 3.75 -7.24 14.29
C LEU A 117 4.04 -5.81 13.80
N VAL A 118 5.24 -5.29 14.05
CA VAL A 118 5.63 -3.92 13.73
C VAL A 118 7.06 -3.85 13.20
N VAL A 119 7.37 -2.76 12.50
CA VAL A 119 8.73 -2.44 12.07
C VAL A 119 9.59 -2.10 13.27
N ASP A 120 10.71 -2.82 13.41
CA ASP A 120 11.68 -2.68 14.49
C ASP A 120 13.10 -2.56 13.91
N ILE A 121 14.02 -2.01 14.70
CA ILE A 121 15.43 -1.84 14.34
C ILE A 121 16.21 -3.03 14.91
N ARG A 122 16.83 -3.81 14.04
CA ARG A 122 17.62 -4.99 14.43
C ARG A 122 18.83 -4.54 15.25
N GLY A 123 19.12 -5.27 16.32
CA GLY A 123 20.23 -4.99 17.24
C GLY A 123 19.85 -4.18 18.47
N GLY A 124 18.67 -3.52 18.48
CA GLY A 124 18.19 -2.77 19.65
C GLY A 124 18.97 -1.48 19.94
N ASP A 125 19.98 -1.16 19.14
CA ASP A 125 20.69 0.12 19.13
C ASP A 125 20.37 0.92 17.85
N TYR A 126 20.80 2.18 17.81
CA TYR A 126 20.56 3.07 16.68
C TYR A 126 21.81 3.23 15.81
N LYS A 127 22.57 2.14 15.63
CA LYS A 127 23.75 2.16 14.77
C LYS A 127 23.33 2.33 13.32
N GLU A 128 24.13 3.08 12.58
CA GLU A 128 24.00 3.21 11.13
C GLU A 128 24.01 1.82 10.50
N THR A 129 23.24 1.63 9.44
CA THR A 129 23.08 0.34 8.73
C THR A 129 22.35 -0.75 9.50
N ASN A 130 21.88 -0.50 10.73
CA ASN A 130 20.99 -1.46 11.38
C ASN A 130 19.77 -1.71 10.51
N GLY A 131 19.58 -2.99 10.17
CA GLY A 131 18.50 -3.44 9.33
C GLY A 131 17.15 -3.33 10.01
N LEU A 132 16.12 -3.08 9.21
CA LEU A 132 14.74 -3.13 9.68
C LEU A 132 14.19 -4.55 9.56
N PHE A 133 13.40 -4.95 10.55
CA PHE A 133 12.78 -6.26 10.57
C PHE A 133 11.40 -6.20 11.21
N LEU A 134 10.63 -7.25 11.01
CA LEU A 134 9.31 -7.42 11.59
C LEU A 134 9.44 -8.06 12.98
N ASN A 135 8.95 -7.39 14.02
CA ASN A 135 8.98 -7.90 15.40
C ASN A 135 7.58 -7.86 16.04
N SER A 136 7.39 -8.58 17.14
CA SER A 136 6.19 -8.44 17.97
C SER A 136 6.09 -7.03 18.52
N LYS A 137 4.89 -6.44 18.46
CA LYS A 137 4.61 -5.12 19.01
C LYS A 137 4.88 -5.09 20.52
N ASP A 138 5.77 -4.21 20.94
CA ASP A 138 6.09 -3.89 22.32
C ASP A 138 5.94 -2.39 22.54
N ILE A 139 4.98 -2.00 23.39
CA ILE A 139 4.70 -0.59 23.68
C ILE A 139 5.85 0.13 24.40
N ASN A 140 6.72 -0.63 25.06
CA ASN A 140 7.88 -0.09 25.77
C ASN A 140 9.13 -0.01 24.87
N SER A 141 9.09 -0.63 23.68
CA SER A 141 10.22 -0.65 22.77
C SER A 141 10.40 0.71 22.08
N ARG A 142 11.54 1.33 22.36
CA ARG A 142 11.95 2.60 21.76
C ARG A 142 12.32 2.46 20.28
N THR A 143 12.76 1.28 19.85
CA THR A 143 13.19 1.00 18.47
C THR A 143 12.03 0.72 17.52
N GLN A 144 10.82 0.55 18.06
CA GLN A 144 9.58 0.34 17.29
C GLN A 144 8.75 1.61 17.09
N GLN A 145 9.28 2.76 17.53
CA GLN A 145 8.57 4.03 17.54
C GLN A 145 9.09 4.97 16.46
N TRP A 146 8.19 5.33 15.57
CA TRP A 146 8.45 6.12 14.37
C TRP A 146 7.72 7.45 14.42
N LEU A 147 8.29 8.47 13.78
CA LEU A 147 7.66 9.74 13.50
C LEU A 147 7.52 9.88 11.98
N ILE A 148 6.33 10.24 11.52
CA ILE A 148 6.10 10.56 10.11
C ILE A 148 6.26 12.06 9.95
N GLN A 149 7.33 12.48 9.29
CA GLN A 149 7.63 13.89 9.07
C GLN A 149 7.37 14.23 7.59
N PRO A 150 6.31 14.99 7.27
CA PRO A 150 6.06 15.44 5.91
C PRO A 150 7.27 16.16 5.34
N PHE A 151 7.60 15.87 4.08
CA PHE A 151 8.68 16.52 3.35
C PHE A 151 8.05 17.51 2.38
N GLU A 152 7.81 18.72 2.87
CA GLU A 152 7.24 19.80 2.07
C GLU A 152 8.01 21.11 2.26
N ASN A 153 8.47 21.67 1.15
CA ASN A 153 8.49 23.12 0.93
C ASN A 153 7.55 23.43 -0.25
N GLU A 154 7.07 24.66 -0.38
CA GLU A 154 6.12 25.06 -1.45
C GLU A 154 6.57 24.59 -2.84
N LYS A 155 7.88 24.70 -3.13
CA LYS A 155 8.47 24.22 -4.38
C LYS A 155 8.28 22.71 -4.62
N SER A 156 8.42 21.89 -3.59
CA SER A 156 8.23 20.44 -3.70
C SER A 156 6.76 20.04 -3.93
N LYS A 157 5.80 20.86 -3.48
CA LYS A 157 4.37 20.64 -3.76
C LYS A 157 4.05 20.89 -5.23
N ASP A 158 4.59 21.98 -5.78
CA ASP A 158 4.43 22.35 -7.18
C ASP A 158 5.04 21.29 -8.10
N GLU A 159 6.29 20.88 -7.85
CA GLU A 159 6.96 19.83 -8.61
C GLU A 159 6.22 18.48 -8.54
N LEU A 160 5.69 18.10 -7.37
CA LEU A 160 4.87 16.90 -7.20
C LEU A 160 3.58 16.96 -8.02
N SER A 161 2.86 18.08 -7.97
CA SER A 161 1.58 18.26 -8.68
C SER A 161 1.73 18.21 -10.20
N LEU A 162 2.88 18.63 -10.72
CA LEU A 162 3.22 18.58 -12.14
C LEU A 162 3.62 17.17 -12.58
N LEU A 163 4.30 16.41 -11.73
CA LEU A 163 4.71 15.03 -12.02
C LEU A 163 3.54 14.04 -11.88
N ARG A 164 2.60 14.30 -10.96
CA ARG A 164 1.41 13.48 -10.73
C ARG A 164 0.25 14.37 -10.26
N PRO A 165 -0.83 14.53 -11.07
CA PRO A 165 -2.05 15.18 -10.61
C PRO A 165 -2.57 14.46 -9.36
N SER A 166 -3.08 15.22 -8.39
CA SER A 166 -3.53 14.69 -7.10
C SER A 166 -4.45 13.47 -7.29
N PRO A 167 -4.17 12.33 -6.64
CA PRO A 167 -5.06 11.19 -6.67
C PRO A 167 -6.42 11.50 -6.04
N HIS A 168 -6.65 12.65 -5.41
CA HIS A 168 -7.99 13.05 -4.94
C HIS A 168 -8.85 13.71 -6.03
N ILE A 169 -8.29 14.01 -7.21
CA ILE A 169 -9.09 14.43 -8.37
C ILE A 169 -9.76 13.17 -8.93
N ARG A 170 -11.01 12.93 -8.52
CA ARG A 170 -11.86 11.88 -9.10
C ARG A 170 -12.18 12.25 -10.54
N THR A 171 -11.50 11.61 -11.48
CA THR A 171 -11.86 11.65 -12.91
C THR A 171 -12.88 10.57 -13.30
N SER A 172 -13.17 9.64 -12.38
CA SER A 172 -14.03 8.48 -12.59
C SER A 172 -14.99 8.28 -11.42
N SER A 173 -16.21 7.81 -11.70
CA SER A 173 -17.23 7.43 -10.73
C SER A 173 -17.06 6.00 -10.18
N PHE A 174 -16.14 5.21 -10.73
CA PHE A 174 -15.94 3.81 -10.37
C PHE A 174 -14.97 3.64 -9.19
N ALA A 175 -15.18 2.56 -8.42
CA ALA A 175 -14.28 2.18 -7.34
C ALA A 175 -12.89 1.88 -7.90
N ARG A 176 -11.86 2.41 -7.25
CA ARG A 176 -10.49 2.21 -7.74
C ARG A 176 -10.05 0.77 -7.50
N PRO A 177 -9.13 0.23 -8.30
CA PRO A 177 -8.57 -1.10 -8.07
C PRO A 177 -8.23 -1.39 -6.61
N GLU A 178 -7.76 -0.38 -5.88
CA GLU A 178 -7.25 -0.50 -4.52
C GLU A 178 -8.35 -0.52 -3.46
N GLU A 179 -9.49 0.09 -3.76
CA GLU A 179 -10.71 0.06 -2.94
C GLU A 179 -11.43 -1.29 -3.04
N LEU A 180 -11.22 -2.05 -4.13
CA LEU A 180 -11.92 -3.32 -4.37
C LEU A 180 -11.56 -4.39 -3.34
N CYS A 181 -10.29 -4.46 -2.92
CA CYS A 181 -9.83 -5.40 -1.89
C CYS A 181 -10.47 -5.10 -0.54
N ASP A 182 -10.46 -3.83 -0.11
CA ASP A 182 -11.07 -3.44 1.16
C ASP A 182 -12.59 -3.68 1.11
N SER A 183 -13.24 -3.35 0.00
CA SER A 183 -14.65 -3.66 -0.24
C SER A 183 -14.94 -5.16 -0.09
N TYR A 184 -14.13 -6.02 -0.70
CA TYR A 184 -14.22 -7.48 -0.55
C TYR A 184 -14.07 -7.92 0.90
N ARG A 185 -13.10 -7.36 1.63
CA ARG A 185 -12.91 -7.67 3.06
C ARG A 185 -14.15 -7.28 3.87
N MET A 186 -14.65 -6.05 3.70
CA MET A 186 -15.82 -5.56 4.43
C MET A 186 -17.06 -6.43 4.17
N VAL A 187 -17.28 -6.84 2.92
CA VAL A 187 -18.49 -7.60 2.51
C VAL A 187 -18.37 -9.09 2.86
N TYR A 188 -17.29 -9.77 2.47
CA TYR A 188 -17.20 -11.24 2.57
C TYR A 188 -16.49 -11.76 3.82
N ILE A 189 -15.56 -10.99 4.38
CA ILE A 189 -14.74 -11.44 5.51
C ILE A 189 -15.31 -10.89 6.82
N GLU A 190 -15.48 -9.58 6.90
CA GLU A 190 -15.99 -8.90 8.09
C GLU A 190 -17.52 -8.91 8.16
N LYS A 191 -18.20 -9.17 7.04
CA LYS A 191 -19.67 -9.22 6.93
C LYS A 191 -20.32 -7.97 7.52
N LYS A 192 -19.86 -6.79 7.08
CA LYS A 192 -20.42 -5.49 7.44
C LYS A 192 -21.94 -5.52 7.29
N GLN A 193 -22.66 -5.02 8.29
CA GLN A 193 -24.10 -5.15 8.39
C GLN A 193 -24.86 -4.38 7.29
N ASP A 194 -24.37 -3.21 6.89
CA ASP A 194 -24.96 -2.38 5.84
C ASP A 194 -23.87 -1.78 4.94
N PRO A 195 -23.36 -2.56 3.96
CA PRO A 195 -22.39 -2.07 2.99
C PRO A 195 -23.05 -1.15 1.96
N SER A 196 -22.38 -0.04 1.66
CA SER A 196 -22.79 0.88 0.59
C SER A 196 -22.76 0.20 -0.79
N LEU A 197 -23.52 0.75 -1.75
CA LEU A 197 -23.52 0.24 -3.13
C LEU A 197 -22.12 0.24 -3.78
N ASN A 198 -21.27 1.20 -3.41
CA ASN A 198 -19.87 1.25 -3.87
C ASN A 198 -19.04 0.11 -3.28
N GLU A 199 -19.24 -0.21 -1.99
CA GLU A 199 -18.59 -1.38 -1.37
C GLU A 199 -19.10 -2.69 -1.97
N LEU A 200 -20.40 -2.79 -2.31
CA LEU A 200 -20.95 -3.99 -2.95
C LEU A 200 -20.40 -4.19 -4.38
N THR A 201 -20.41 -3.14 -5.20
CA THR A 201 -19.85 -3.20 -6.57
C THR A 201 -18.35 -3.46 -6.55
N GLY A 202 -17.61 -2.83 -5.63
CA GLY A 202 -16.19 -3.07 -5.43
C GLY A 202 -15.88 -4.51 -4.98
N ALA A 203 -16.67 -5.04 -4.04
CA ALA A 203 -16.53 -6.40 -3.56
C ALA A 203 -16.83 -7.45 -4.64
N ALA A 204 -17.89 -7.23 -5.44
CA ALA A 204 -18.23 -8.10 -6.57
C ALA A 204 -17.11 -8.11 -7.62
N ALA A 205 -16.58 -6.94 -7.97
CA ALA A 205 -15.48 -6.81 -8.91
C ALA A 205 -14.23 -7.57 -8.44
N PHE A 206 -13.84 -7.39 -7.16
CA PHE A 206 -12.68 -8.09 -6.60
C PHE A 206 -12.89 -9.60 -6.52
N LYS A 207 -14.08 -10.04 -6.12
CA LYS A 207 -14.43 -11.46 -6.05
C LYS A 207 -14.33 -12.12 -7.42
N ALA A 208 -14.84 -11.46 -8.46
CA ALA A 208 -14.75 -11.95 -9.83
C ALA A 208 -13.30 -12.18 -10.29
N LEU A 209 -12.40 -11.24 -9.97
CA LEU A 209 -10.96 -11.39 -10.25
C LEU A 209 -10.35 -12.57 -9.50
N LYS A 210 -10.64 -12.68 -8.19
CA LYS A 210 -10.15 -13.77 -7.36
C LYS A 210 -10.61 -15.14 -7.89
N ASP A 211 -11.88 -15.25 -8.26
CA ASP A 211 -12.47 -16.49 -8.78
C ASP A 211 -11.89 -16.82 -10.17
N TYR A 212 -11.70 -15.83 -11.04
CA TYR A 212 -11.03 -16.02 -12.33
C TYR A 212 -9.60 -16.56 -12.16
N ILE A 213 -8.80 -15.90 -11.32
CA ILE A 213 -7.40 -16.30 -11.07
C ILE A 213 -7.34 -17.69 -10.44
N ALA A 214 -8.25 -18.03 -9.53
CA ALA A 214 -8.33 -19.35 -8.93
C ALA A 214 -8.59 -20.43 -10.00
N ARG A 215 -9.56 -20.20 -10.89
CA ARG A 215 -9.87 -21.12 -12.01
C ARG A 215 -8.69 -21.32 -12.96
N GLN A 216 -7.98 -20.24 -13.30
CA GLN A 216 -6.80 -20.35 -14.17
C GLN A 216 -5.69 -21.16 -13.50
N LYS A 217 -5.47 -20.98 -12.19
CA LYS A 217 -4.50 -21.78 -11.42
C LYS A 217 -4.90 -23.25 -11.36
N GLU A 218 -6.16 -23.56 -11.07
CA GLU A 218 -6.69 -24.93 -11.02
C GLU A 218 -6.56 -25.64 -12.38
N SER A 219 -6.81 -24.90 -13.46
CA SER A 219 -6.74 -25.41 -14.84
C SER A 219 -5.33 -25.33 -15.44
N GLN A 220 -4.33 -24.86 -14.67
CA GLN A 220 -2.96 -24.61 -15.12
C GLN A 220 -2.85 -23.75 -16.40
N GLN A 221 -3.78 -22.81 -16.56
CA GLN A 221 -3.83 -21.87 -17.67
C GLN A 221 -3.17 -20.53 -17.29
N PRO A 222 -2.63 -19.78 -18.28
CA PRO A 222 -2.12 -18.44 -18.02
C PRO A 222 -3.26 -17.50 -17.59
N ILE A 223 -2.92 -16.48 -16.79
CA ILE A 223 -3.88 -15.45 -16.37
C ILE A 223 -4.28 -14.58 -17.57
N LEU A 224 -3.33 -14.25 -18.44
CA LEU A 224 -3.59 -13.52 -19.69
C LEU A 224 -4.04 -14.50 -20.78
N THR A 225 -5.32 -14.42 -21.14
CA THR A 225 -5.93 -15.18 -22.25
C THR A 225 -6.80 -14.25 -23.08
N PRO A 226 -7.08 -14.56 -24.36
CA PRO A 226 -7.96 -13.74 -25.19
C PRO A 226 -9.34 -13.47 -24.58
N ASN A 227 -9.85 -14.44 -23.80
CA ASN A 227 -11.19 -14.38 -23.20
C ASN A 227 -11.17 -13.93 -21.72
N ALA A 228 -10.03 -13.42 -21.23
CA ALA A 228 -9.88 -13.05 -19.81
C ALA A 228 -10.88 -11.97 -19.40
N ARG A 229 -10.95 -10.88 -20.18
CA ARG A 229 -11.83 -9.74 -19.91
C ARG A 229 -13.30 -10.16 -19.87
N ASP A 230 -13.77 -10.90 -20.87
CA ASP A 230 -15.16 -11.38 -20.95
C ASP A 230 -15.51 -12.28 -19.75
N SER A 231 -14.60 -13.19 -19.39
CA SER A 231 -14.78 -14.10 -18.25
C SER A 231 -14.90 -13.32 -16.94
N ILE A 232 -14.04 -12.33 -16.73
CA ILE A 232 -14.04 -11.47 -15.54
C ILE A 232 -15.32 -10.62 -15.48
N GLN A 233 -15.76 -10.04 -16.60
CA GLN A 233 -17.02 -9.29 -16.64
C GLN A 233 -18.22 -10.16 -16.30
N GLN A 234 -18.30 -11.37 -16.86
CA GLN A 234 -19.41 -12.28 -16.57
C GLN A 234 -19.43 -12.70 -15.10
N LEU A 235 -18.26 -12.93 -14.49
CA LEU A 235 -18.14 -13.21 -13.06
C LEU A 235 -18.58 -12.01 -12.22
N ALA A 236 -18.13 -10.79 -12.54
CA ALA A 236 -18.50 -9.58 -11.81
C ALA A 236 -20.00 -9.30 -11.89
N ARG A 237 -20.60 -9.47 -13.08
CA ARG A 237 -22.05 -9.37 -13.32
C ARG A 237 -22.84 -10.35 -12.47
N ASN A 238 -22.46 -11.62 -12.47
CA ASN A 238 -23.16 -12.65 -11.70
C ASN A 238 -23.08 -12.35 -10.20
N GLU A 239 -21.92 -11.92 -9.72
CA GLU A 239 -21.71 -11.68 -8.30
C GLU A 239 -22.50 -10.46 -7.80
N ILE A 240 -22.49 -9.35 -8.53
CA ILE A 240 -23.25 -8.16 -8.12
C ILE A 240 -24.76 -8.40 -8.19
N GLN A 241 -25.23 -9.26 -9.10
CA GLN A 241 -26.62 -9.69 -9.13
C GLN A 241 -27.02 -10.48 -7.87
N ILE A 242 -26.09 -11.27 -7.30
CA ILE A 242 -26.31 -11.99 -6.04
C ILE A 242 -26.34 -11.00 -4.86
N LEU A 243 -25.39 -10.06 -4.80
CA LEU A 243 -25.30 -9.08 -3.70
C LEU A 243 -26.48 -8.09 -3.67
N CYS A 244 -27.03 -7.75 -4.83
CA CYS A 244 -28.03 -6.68 -4.97
C CYS A 244 -29.40 -7.20 -5.43
N GLN A 245 -29.78 -8.43 -5.06
CA GLN A 245 -31.09 -8.99 -5.41
C GLN A 245 -32.22 -8.04 -4.97
N GLY A 246 -33.10 -7.67 -5.91
CA GLY A 246 -34.25 -6.80 -5.65
C GLY A 246 -33.99 -5.28 -5.77
N GLN A 247 -32.78 -4.85 -6.14
CA GLN A 247 -32.47 -3.43 -6.40
C GLN A 247 -33.03 -2.96 -7.75
N HIS A 248 -33.68 -1.79 -7.78
CA HIS A 248 -34.28 -1.21 -9.00
C HIS A 248 -33.24 -0.72 -10.03
N GLU A 249 -32.03 -0.34 -9.59
CA GLU A 249 -30.97 0.21 -10.44
C GLU A 249 -29.83 -0.78 -10.75
N ILE A 250 -30.15 -2.08 -10.77
CA ILE A 250 -29.13 -3.15 -10.87
C ILE A 250 -28.26 -3.05 -12.13
N ARG A 251 -28.77 -2.47 -13.23
CA ARG A 251 -28.00 -2.28 -14.48
C ARG A 251 -26.79 -1.38 -14.30
N GLN A 252 -26.92 -0.28 -13.54
CA GLN A 252 -25.80 0.64 -13.30
C GLN A 252 -24.76 -0.02 -12.39
N LEU A 253 -25.21 -0.76 -11.38
CA LEU A 253 -24.35 -1.51 -10.48
C LEU A 253 -23.56 -2.63 -11.20
N ILE A 254 -24.21 -3.33 -12.13
CA ILE A 254 -23.56 -4.31 -13.02
C ILE A 254 -22.44 -3.64 -13.82
N HIS A 255 -22.75 -2.53 -14.50
CA HIS A 255 -21.77 -1.82 -15.28
C HIS A 255 -20.58 -1.36 -14.42
N ALA A 256 -20.85 -0.82 -13.23
CA ALA A 256 -19.81 -0.38 -12.30
C ALA A 256 -18.91 -1.51 -11.83
N ALA A 257 -19.47 -2.67 -11.47
CA ALA A 257 -18.70 -3.84 -11.05
C ALA A 257 -17.83 -4.39 -12.20
N GLU A 258 -18.38 -4.48 -13.42
CA GLU A 258 -17.64 -4.94 -14.61
C GLU A 258 -16.46 -4.02 -14.93
N GLN A 259 -16.68 -2.71 -15.01
CA GLN A 259 -15.62 -1.75 -15.34
C GLN A 259 -14.54 -1.69 -14.26
N SER A 260 -14.93 -1.77 -12.98
CA SER A 260 -13.98 -1.81 -11.87
C SER A 260 -13.10 -3.06 -11.93
N ALA A 261 -13.70 -4.22 -12.23
CA ALA A 261 -12.97 -5.48 -12.38
C ALA A 261 -11.99 -5.43 -13.56
N LEU A 262 -12.42 -4.92 -14.71
CA LEU A 262 -11.57 -4.78 -15.89
C LEU A 262 -10.43 -3.78 -15.67
N SER A 263 -10.71 -2.65 -15.03
CA SER A 263 -9.70 -1.64 -14.72
C SER A 263 -8.61 -2.21 -13.81
N TYR A 264 -9.00 -2.98 -12.79
CA TYR A 264 -8.05 -3.71 -11.94
C TYR A 264 -7.26 -4.74 -12.76
N PHE A 265 -7.94 -5.56 -13.57
CA PHE A 265 -7.28 -6.60 -14.36
C PHE A 265 -6.22 -6.01 -15.30
N ALA A 266 -6.58 -4.95 -16.03
CA ALA A 266 -5.69 -4.31 -16.98
C ALA A 266 -4.44 -3.76 -16.31
N ARG A 267 -4.61 -3.04 -15.20
CA ARG A 267 -3.49 -2.49 -14.44
C ARG A 267 -2.55 -3.56 -13.90
N GLU A 268 -3.11 -4.64 -13.38
CA GLU A 268 -2.35 -5.58 -12.55
C GLU A 268 -1.76 -6.74 -13.35
N TYR A 269 -2.32 -7.04 -14.53
CA TYR A 269 -1.93 -8.19 -15.34
C TYR A 269 -1.57 -7.86 -16.78
N GLU A 270 -2.11 -6.81 -17.38
CA GLU A 270 -1.89 -6.48 -18.81
C GLU A 270 -0.78 -5.44 -19.04
N GLY A 271 -0.04 -5.09 -17.98
CA GLY A 271 1.03 -4.09 -17.98
C GLY A 271 2.13 -4.34 -19.02
#